data_AF-A0A7S3TH97-F1
#
_entry.id   AF-A0A7S3TH97-F1
#
_cell.length_a   1.000
_cell.length_b   1.000
_cell.length_c   1.000
_cell.angle_alpha   90.00
_cell.angle_beta   90.00
_cell.angle_gamma   90.00
#
_symmetry.space_group_name_H-M   'P 1'
#
loop_
_entity.id
_entity.type
_entity.pdbx_description
1 polymer ?
#
loop_
_entity_poly.entity_id
_entity_poly.type
_entity_poly.pdbx_seq_one_letter_code
_entity_poly.pdbx_strand_id
1 'polypeptide(L)'
;GRTPSANSSHSPSPRRRAPYVCPPSESAWSLLPLPFPRRPLYMELSLPKASVSSLLPFSTCSMTLYAASLEASGTVSLLDERDAVRRMMISLSSKLHATADTLTAPKLKPIDALLGEVCVAEGETPSAHWRTIVEQVSHSPPVTAAASEGKGDGGSFLQVSSTTSTPI
;
A
#
# COMPACT_ATOMS: atom_id res chain seq x y z
N GLY A 1 18.10 -36.82 -26.63
CA GLY A 1 18.22 -35.80 -25.58
C GLY A 1 18.01 -34.43 -26.18
N ARG A 2 16.97 -33.71 -25.74
CA ARG A 2 16.74 -32.29 -26.03
C ARG A 2 16.35 -31.64 -24.72
N THR A 3 17.22 -30.81 -24.18
CA THR A 3 16.90 -29.88 -23.09
C THR A 3 16.10 -28.72 -23.66
N PRO A 4 15.00 -28.28 -23.02
CA PRO A 4 14.42 -26.98 -23.33
C PRO A 4 15.20 -25.88 -22.60
N SER A 5 15.48 -24.84 -23.37
CA SER A 5 16.14 -23.59 -22.99
C SER A 5 15.35 -22.80 -21.95
N ALA A 6 16.10 -22.11 -21.11
CA ALA A 6 15.65 -21.22 -20.04
C ALA A 6 14.51 -20.27 -20.45
N ASN A 7 13.47 -20.25 -19.62
CA ASN A 7 12.49 -19.17 -19.59
C ASN A 7 13.18 -17.91 -19.09
N SER A 8 13.26 -16.89 -19.95
CA SER A 8 13.69 -15.54 -19.58
C SER A 8 12.61 -14.89 -18.71
N SER A 9 12.90 -14.74 -17.42
CA SER A 9 12.13 -13.91 -16.48
C SER A 9 12.31 -12.44 -16.84
N HIS A 10 11.30 -11.84 -17.48
CA HIS A 10 11.19 -10.39 -17.61
C HIS A 10 10.71 -9.80 -16.28
N SER A 11 11.63 -9.48 -15.38
CA SER A 11 11.31 -8.62 -14.24
C SER A 11 11.12 -7.18 -14.75
N PRO A 12 9.95 -6.56 -14.59
CA PRO A 12 9.73 -5.19 -15.02
C PRO A 12 10.62 -4.25 -14.20
N SER A 13 11.46 -3.47 -14.88
CA SER A 13 12.30 -2.45 -14.26
C SER A 13 11.43 -1.46 -13.45
N PRO A 14 11.83 -1.06 -12.23
CA PRO A 14 11.06 -0.11 -11.43
C PRO A 14 10.95 1.21 -12.19
N ARG A 15 9.71 1.71 -12.38
CA ARG A 15 9.45 3.00 -13.03
C ARG A 15 10.19 4.10 -12.25
N ARG A 16 11.26 4.63 -12.83
CA ARG A 16 11.92 5.85 -12.32
C ARG A 16 10.98 7.04 -12.52
N ARG A 17 10.57 7.64 -11.40
CA ARG A 17 9.85 8.92 -11.23
C ARG A 17 8.99 9.36 -12.43
N ALA A 18 7.67 9.17 -12.32
CA ALA A 18 6.75 9.95 -13.14
C ALA A 18 6.83 11.43 -12.72
N PRO A 19 6.85 12.40 -13.67
CA PRO A 19 6.79 13.82 -13.34
C PRO A 19 5.35 14.17 -12.95
N TYR A 20 4.93 13.80 -11.74
CA TYR A 20 3.69 14.32 -11.19
C TYR A 20 3.96 15.73 -10.64
N VAL A 21 3.53 16.73 -11.40
CA VAL A 21 3.47 18.12 -10.94
C VAL A 21 2.13 18.28 -10.24
N CYS A 22 2.14 18.43 -8.92
CA CYS A 22 0.93 18.70 -8.15
C CYS A 22 0.31 20.01 -8.68
N PRO A 23 -0.95 20.01 -9.16
CA PRO A 23 -1.58 21.24 -9.60
C PRO A 23 -1.64 22.25 -8.45
N PRO A 24 -1.60 23.56 -8.73
CA PRO A 24 -1.68 24.59 -7.69
C PRO A 24 -2.94 24.37 -6.85
N SER A 25 -2.76 24.18 -5.55
CA SER A 25 -3.85 23.79 -4.65
C SER A 25 -4.82 24.94 -4.47
N GLU A 26 -6.04 24.80 -4.99
CA GLU A 26 -7.20 25.44 -4.33
C GLU A 26 -7.17 25.01 -2.86
N SER A 27 -7.43 25.95 -1.95
CA SER A 27 -7.34 25.66 -0.52
C SER A 27 -8.22 24.46 -0.19
N ALA A 28 -7.70 23.46 0.53
CA ALA A 28 -8.53 22.32 0.96
C ALA A 28 -9.80 22.79 1.71
N TRP A 29 -9.71 23.96 2.34
CA TRP A 29 -10.80 24.68 2.99
C TRP A 29 -11.90 25.19 2.06
N SER A 30 -11.61 25.49 0.79
CA SER A 30 -12.62 25.91 -0.19
C SER A 30 -13.36 24.73 -0.84
N LEU A 31 -12.79 23.52 -0.76
CA LEU A 31 -13.47 22.27 -1.14
C LEU A 31 -14.35 21.72 -0.02
N LEU A 32 -14.11 22.14 1.23
CA LEU A 32 -15.03 21.91 2.33
C LEU A 32 -16.22 22.86 2.16
N PRO A 33 -17.46 22.35 1.99
CA PRO A 33 -18.61 23.21 1.82
C PRO A 33 -18.82 24.03 3.11
N LEU A 34 -18.72 25.35 3.03
CA LEU A 34 -19.21 26.27 4.07
C LEU A 34 -20.26 27.22 3.45
N PRO A 35 -21.33 27.58 4.18
CA PRO A 35 -21.62 27.24 5.57
C PRO A 35 -22.55 26.02 5.68
N PHE A 36 -22.31 25.19 6.68
CA PHE A 36 -23.24 24.17 7.17
C PHE A 36 -24.32 24.84 8.03
N PRO A 37 -25.59 24.91 7.61
CA PRO A 37 -26.67 25.02 8.58
C PRO A 37 -27.44 23.69 8.77
N ARG A 38 -27.20 22.63 7.98
CA ARG A 38 -28.09 21.44 7.99
C ARG A 38 -27.48 20.08 7.66
N ARG A 39 -26.16 19.88 7.77
CA ARG A 39 -25.59 18.53 7.60
C ARG A 39 -24.96 18.06 8.90
N PRO A 40 -25.26 16.85 9.37
CA PRO A 40 -24.67 16.34 10.59
C PRO A 40 -23.15 16.19 10.43
N LEU A 41 -22.41 16.54 11.49
CA LEU A 41 -20.94 16.46 11.59
C LEU A 41 -20.39 15.02 11.49
N TYR A 42 -21.23 14.00 11.26
CA TYR A 42 -20.91 12.58 11.16
C TYR A 42 -21.05 12.03 9.72
N MET A 43 -21.02 12.90 8.69
CA MET A 43 -21.23 12.44 7.32
C MET A 43 -19.93 11.93 6.68
N GLU A 44 -19.99 10.68 6.23
CA GLU A 44 -18.90 9.91 5.64
C GLU A 44 -18.20 10.63 4.47
N LEU A 45 -16.87 10.78 4.54
CA LEU A 45 -16.05 11.41 3.47
C LEU A 45 -15.82 10.50 2.26
N SER A 46 -16.36 9.28 2.25
CA SER A 46 -16.40 8.43 1.05
C SER A 46 -17.47 8.89 0.05
N LEU A 47 -18.45 9.69 0.48
CA LEU A 47 -19.63 10.08 -0.31
C LEU A 47 -19.47 11.35 -1.16
N PRO A 48 -18.74 12.42 -0.77
CA PRO A 48 -18.56 13.55 -1.66
C PRO A 48 -17.55 13.22 -2.76
N LYS A 49 -17.92 13.50 -4.02
CA LYS A 49 -17.00 13.49 -5.17
C LYS A 49 -15.86 14.48 -4.89
N ALA A 50 -14.76 13.98 -4.37
CA ALA A 50 -13.54 14.75 -4.17
C ALA A 50 -13.10 15.32 -5.52
N SER A 51 -12.74 16.60 -5.56
CA SER A 51 -12.16 17.20 -6.78
C SER A 51 -10.90 16.45 -7.16
N VAL A 52 -10.62 16.32 -8.46
CA VAL A 52 -9.41 15.64 -8.98
C VAL A 52 -8.13 16.28 -8.41
N SER A 53 -8.16 17.57 -8.08
CA SER A 53 -7.05 18.30 -7.43
C SER A 53 -6.77 17.87 -5.99
N SER A 54 -7.71 17.16 -5.35
CA SER A 54 -7.59 16.63 -3.98
C SER A 54 -7.24 15.15 -3.92
N LEU A 55 -7.01 14.52 -5.09
CA LEU A 55 -6.71 13.10 -5.23
C LEU A 55 -5.23 12.86 -5.54
N LEU A 56 -4.66 11.82 -4.93
CA LEU A 56 -3.39 11.26 -5.34
C LEU A 56 -3.55 10.52 -6.68
N PRO A 57 -2.50 10.44 -7.51
CA PRO A 57 -2.53 9.67 -8.75
C PRO A 57 -2.44 8.15 -8.52
N PHE A 58 -2.75 7.67 -7.32
CA PHE A 58 -2.66 6.26 -6.91
C PHE A 58 -3.95 5.83 -6.21
N SER A 59 -4.36 4.58 -6.43
CA SER A 59 -5.52 4.00 -5.76
C SER A 59 -5.23 3.59 -4.32
N THR A 60 -6.29 3.36 -3.54
CA THR A 60 -6.17 2.74 -2.21
C THR A 60 -5.42 1.40 -2.28
N CYS A 61 -5.70 0.56 -3.28
CA CYS A 61 -4.96 -0.69 -3.49
C CYS A 61 -3.47 -0.45 -3.73
N SER A 62 -3.10 0.55 -4.53
CA SER A 62 -1.70 0.90 -4.80
C SER A 62 -0.98 1.39 -3.54
N MET A 63 -1.63 2.21 -2.72
CA MET A 63 -1.04 2.66 -1.45
C MET A 63 -0.90 1.51 -0.45
N THR A 64 -1.92 0.66 -0.31
CA THR A 64 -1.85 -0.52 0.56
C THR A 64 -0.76 -1.49 0.10
N LEU A 65 -0.62 -1.68 -1.21
CA LEU A 65 0.46 -2.49 -1.79
C LEU A 65 1.83 -1.94 -1.41
N TYR A 66 2.02 -0.62 -1.48
CA TYR A 66 3.27 0.02 -1.10
C TYR A 66 3.62 -0.24 0.37
N ALA A 67 2.68 0.02 1.29
CA ALA A 67 2.88 -0.22 2.72
C ALA A 67 3.17 -1.70 3.03
N ALA A 68 2.35 -2.61 2.50
CA ALA A 68 2.51 -4.06 2.70
C ALA A 68 3.82 -4.59 2.09
N SER A 69 4.31 -4.00 1.00
CA SER A 69 5.60 -4.34 0.39
C SER A 69 6.79 -3.95 1.27
N LEU A 70 6.74 -2.78 1.90
CA LEU A 70 7.77 -2.35 2.86
C LEU A 70 7.78 -3.25 4.09
N GLU A 71 6.60 -3.63 4.58
CA GLU A 71 6.47 -4.61 5.66
C GLU A 71 7.05 -5.97 5.24
N ALA A 72 6.68 -6.50 4.07
CA ALA A 72 7.17 -7.77 3.56
C ALA A 72 8.70 -7.80 3.43
N SER A 73 9.30 -6.72 2.92
CA SER A 73 10.75 -6.54 2.85
C SER A 73 11.42 -6.55 4.23
N GLY A 74 10.81 -5.90 5.22
CA GLY A 74 11.26 -5.95 6.61
C GLY A 74 11.12 -7.34 7.21
N THR A 75 10.00 -8.02 6.98
CA THR A 75 9.70 -9.36 7.49
C THR A 75 10.63 -10.41 6.90
N VAL A 76 10.99 -10.31 5.63
CA VAL A 76 11.95 -11.25 5.04
C VAL A 76 13.33 -11.13 5.68
N SER A 77 13.72 -9.91 6.08
CA SER A 77 14.98 -9.66 6.79
C SER A 77 14.99 -10.25 8.23
N LEU A 78 13.82 -10.56 8.79
CA LEU A 78 13.69 -11.19 10.11
C LEU A 78 13.97 -12.69 10.09
N LEU A 79 13.83 -13.35 8.94
CA LEU A 79 13.93 -14.81 8.83
C LEU A 79 15.30 -15.32 9.26
N ASP A 80 16.35 -14.54 8.99
CA ASP A 80 17.73 -14.92 9.29
C ASP A 80 18.19 -14.46 10.69
N GLU A 81 17.40 -13.63 11.39
CA GLU A 81 17.77 -13.06 12.68
C GLU A 81 17.44 -14.02 13.84
N ARG A 82 18.48 -14.38 14.60
CA ARG A 82 18.36 -15.36 15.69
C ARG A 82 17.92 -14.73 17.01
N ASP A 83 18.32 -13.48 17.25
CA ASP A 83 18.01 -12.77 18.49
C ASP A 83 16.56 -12.26 18.50
N ALA A 84 15.78 -12.68 19.50
CA ALA A 84 14.38 -12.31 19.65
C ALA A 84 14.16 -10.80 19.83
N VAL A 85 15.05 -10.10 20.53
CA VAL A 85 14.92 -8.65 20.76
C VAL A 85 15.20 -7.90 19.47
N ARG A 86 16.23 -8.32 18.72
CA ARG A 86 16.52 -7.74 17.40
C ARG A 86 15.38 -8.00 16.42
N ARG A 87 14.81 -9.21 16.39
CA ARG A 87 13.63 -9.51 15.57
C ARG A 87 12.47 -8.57 15.88
N MET A 88 12.18 -8.35 17.16
CA MET A 88 11.13 -7.43 17.58
C MET A 88 11.42 -5.99 17.13
N MET A 89 12.65 -5.50 17.31
CA MET A 89 13.04 -4.15 16.90
C MET A 89 12.97 -3.94 15.39
N ILE A 90 13.43 -4.92 14.60
CA ILE A 90 13.35 -4.87 13.14
C ILE A 90 11.87 -4.89 12.70
N SER A 91 11.03 -5.74 13.30
CA SER A 91 9.58 -5.78 13.03
C SER A 91 8.88 -4.45 13.36
N LEU A 92 9.24 -3.81 14.47
CA LEU A 92 8.71 -2.48 14.80
C LEU A 92 9.16 -1.44 13.77
N SER A 93 10.44 -1.47 13.40
CA SER A 93 11.01 -0.52 12.44
C SER A 93 10.37 -0.65 11.05
N SER A 94 10.05 -1.86 10.59
CA SER A 94 9.40 -2.08 9.29
C SER A 94 7.98 -1.52 9.27
N LYS A 95 7.21 -1.73 10.35
CA LYS A 95 5.86 -1.15 10.50
C LYS A 95 5.90 0.38 10.55
N LEU A 96 6.84 0.95 11.32
CA LEU A 96 7.00 2.40 11.38
C LEU A 96 7.42 2.98 10.03
N HIS A 97 8.31 2.29 9.31
CA HIS A 97 8.75 2.71 7.98
C HIS A 97 7.59 2.74 6.98
N ALA A 98 6.72 1.72 6.99
CA ALA A 98 5.51 1.70 6.15
C ALA A 98 4.57 2.90 6.41
N THR A 99 4.59 3.46 7.62
CA THR A 99 3.81 4.68 7.96
C THR A 99 4.58 5.98 7.72
N ALA A 100 5.91 5.96 7.66
CA ALA A 100 6.73 7.16 7.58
C ALA A 100 6.48 7.96 6.30
N ASP A 101 6.25 7.29 5.17
CA ASP A 101 5.99 7.96 3.89
C ASP A 101 4.63 8.69 3.88
N THR A 102 3.69 8.29 4.73
CA THR A 102 2.42 9.03 4.92
C THR A 102 2.62 10.37 5.63
N LEU A 103 3.71 10.55 6.39
CA LEU A 103 4.01 11.80 7.10
C LEU A 103 4.54 12.90 6.17
N THR A 104 5.17 12.49 5.06
CA THR A 104 5.73 13.41 4.06
C THR A 104 4.84 13.55 2.83
N ALA A 105 3.88 12.65 2.66
CA ALA A 105 2.91 12.70 1.58
C ALA A 105 2.04 13.98 1.67
N PRO A 106 1.69 14.59 0.52
CA PRO A 106 0.71 15.66 0.49
C PRO A 106 -0.62 15.15 1.07
N LYS A 107 -1.34 16.01 1.80
CA LYS A 107 -2.64 15.71 2.45
C LYS A 107 -3.75 15.53 1.41
N LEU A 108 -3.62 14.52 0.56
CA LEU A 108 -4.51 14.19 -0.55
C LEU A 108 -5.08 12.79 -0.32
N LYS A 109 -6.30 12.56 -0.79
CA LYS A 109 -6.97 11.26 -0.68
C LYS A 109 -6.49 10.34 -1.83
N PRO A 110 -6.19 9.05 -1.60
CA PRO A 110 -6.05 8.11 -2.72
C PRO A 110 -7.34 8.01 -3.54
N ILE A 111 -7.23 7.57 -4.79
CA ILE A 111 -8.40 7.21 -5.59
C ILE A 111 -9.06 5.97 -4.96
N ASP A 112 -10.37 6.02 -4.77
CA ASP A 112 -11.11 4.88 -4.26
C ASP A 112 -10.96 3.69 -5.23
N ALA A 113 -10.48 2.57 -4.71
CA ALA A 113 -10.24 1.38 -5.53
C ALA A 113 -11.57 0.76 -6.00
N LEU A 114 -11.56 0.24 -7.23
CA LEU A 114 -12.72 -0.45 -7.80
C LEU A 114 -12.86 -1.84 -7.18
N LEU A 115 -14.09 -2.35 -7.06
CA LEU A 115 -14.31 -3.73 -6.60
C LEU A 115 -13.59 -4.71 -7.54
N GLY A 116 -12.77 -5.60 -6.97
CA GLY A 116 -11.94 -6.55 -7.71
C GLY A 116 -10.66 -5.95 -8.32
N GLU A 117 -10.31 -4.70 -8.00
CA GLU A 117 -8.99 -4.15 -8.32
C GLU A 117 -7.90 -4.95 -7.61
N VAL A 118 -6.90 -5.41 -8.36
CA VAL A 118 -5.76 -6.19 -7.84
C VAL A 118 -4.45 -5.49 -8.14
N CYS A 119 -3.62 -5.34 -7.12
CA CYS A 119 -2.27 -4.81 -7.20
C CYS A 119 -1.27 -5.87 -6.70
N VAL A 120 -0.15 -6.07 -7.40
CA VAL A 120 0.87 -7.06 -7.03
C VAL A 120 2.24 -6.40 -7.02
N ALA A 121 3.06 -6.75 -6.03
CA ALA A 121 4.46 -6.39 -5.92
C ALA A 121 5.27 -7.62 -5.57
N GLU A 122 6.49 -7.66 -6.08
CA GLU A 122 7.47 -8.68 -5.79
C GLU A 122 8.78 -7.98 -5.46
N GLY A 123 9.56 -8.58 -4.59
CA GLY A 123 10.88 -8.06 -4.25
C GLY A 123 11.82 -9.16 -3.81
N GLU A 124 13.10 -8.87 -3.96
CA GLU A 124 14.18 -9.79 -3.66
C GLU A 124 15.21 -9.05 -2.82
N THR A 125 15.72 -9.75 -1.81
CA THR A 125 16.94 -9.42 -1.08
C THR A 125 17.99 -10.48 -1.43
N PRO A 126 19.28 -10.25 -1.14
CA PRO A 126 20.32 -11.23 -1.46
C PRO A 126 20.09 -12.65 -0.89
N SER A 127 19.35 -12.78 0.22
CA SER A 127 19.06 -14.06 0.88
C SER A 127 17.59 -14.51 0.79
N ALA A 128 16.71 -13.74 0.14
CA ALA A 128 15.28 -14.04 0.16
C ALA A 128 14.45 -13.37 -0.94
N HIS A 129 13.26 -13.91 -1.17
CA HIS A 129 12.25 -13.32 -2.06
C HIS A 129 10.91 -13.18 -1.34
N TRP A 130 10.12 -12.20 -1.76
CA TRP A 130 8.78 -11.99 -1.25
C TRP A 130 7.84 -11.51 -2.36
N ARG A 131 6.55 -11.74 -2.14
CA ARG A 131 5.45 -11.32 -3.01
C ARG A 131 4.32 -10.80 -2.15
N THR A 132 3.70 -9.71 -2.59
CA THR A 132 2.52 -9.12 -1.96
C THR A 132 1.43 -8.94 -2.99
N ILE A 133 0.22 -9.37 -2.65
CA ILE A 133 -1.01 -9.21 -3.43
C ILE A 133 -1.98 -8.38 -2.60
N VAL A 134 -2.59 -7.38 -3.23
CA VAL A 134 -3.62 -6.54 -2.63
C VAL A 134 -4.85 -6.55 -3.51
N GLU A 135 -6.02 -6.69 -2.91
CA GLU A 135 -7.30 -6.71 -3.60
C GLU A 135 -8.34 -5.85 -2.89
N GLN A 136 -9.13 -5.09 -3.65
CA GLN A 136 -10.35 -4.47 -3.14
C GLN A 136 -11.49 -5.50 -3.10
N VAL A 137 -11.72 -6.11 -1.94
CA VAL A 137 -12.68 -7.21 -1.76
C VAL A 137 -14.11 -6.76 -1.47
N SER A 138 -14.30 -5.49 -1.10
CA SER A 138 -15.64 -4.90 -0.92
C SER A 138 -15.61 -3.41 -1.22
N HIS A 139 -16.71 -2.88 -1.78
CA HIS A 139 -16.86 -1.45 -2.08
C HIS A 139 -17.86 -0.76 -1.14
N SER A 140 -18.74 -1.52 -0.47
CA SER A 140 -19.73 -0.96 0.46
C SER A 140 -19.99 -1.93 1.63
N PRO A 141 -19.22 -1.84 2.73
CA PRO A 141 -18.18 -0.84 3.00
C PRO A 141 -16.90 -1.07 2.17
N PRO A 142 -16.08 -0.03 1.94
CA PRO A 142 -14.78 -0.19 1.30
C PRO A 142 -13.82 -1.04 2.15
N VAL A 143 -13.40 -2.19 1.61
CA VAL A 143 -12.43 -3.10 2.24
C VAL A 143 -11.36 -3.49 1.23
N THR A 144 -10.11 -3.27 1.63
CA THR A 144 -8.92 -3.70 0.90
C THR A 144 -8.21 -4.79 1.70
N ALA A 145 -7.97 -5.95 1.10
CA ALA A 145 -7.23 -7.05 1.70
C ALA A 145 -5.82 -7.13 1.10
N ALA A 146 -4.85 -7.56 1.89
CA ALA A 146 -3.47 -7.77 1.49
C ALA A 146 -2.97 -9.13 1.99
N ALA A 147 -2.21 -9.81 1.15
CA ALA A 147 -1.50 -11.03 1.49
C ALA A 147 -0.05 -10.92 1.03
N SER A 148 0.88 -11.12 1.94
CA SER A 148 2.31 -11.12 1.68
C SER A 148 2.91 -12.47 2.05
N GLU A 149 3.64 -13.07 1.13
CA GLU A 149 4.38 -14.31 1.34
C GLU A 149 5.85 -14.08 1.01
N GLY A 150 6.74 -14.83 1.66
CA GLY A 150 8.14 -14.77 1.32
C GLY A 150 8.93 -15.93 1.89
N LYS A 151 10.11 -16.15 1.32
CA LYS A 151 10.99 -17.26 1.65
C LYS A 151 12.45 -16.81 1.56
N GLY A 152 13.21 -17.15 2.58
CA GLY A 152 14.64 -16.93 2.67
C GLY A 152 15.35 -18.13 3.29
N ASP A 153 16.65 -18.00 3.49
CA ASP A 153 17.49 -19.08 4.03
C ASP A 153 17.05 -19.53 5.44
N GLY A 154 16.58 -18.60 6.27
CA GLY A 154 16.07 -18.86 7.61
C GLY A 154 14.63 -19.38 7.69
N GLY A 155 13.88 -19.46 6.58
CA GLY A 155 12.52 -20.00 6.57
C GLY A 155 11.55 -19.33 5.59
N SER A 156 10.26 -19.31 5.93
CA SER A 156 9.21 -18.69 5.13
C SER A 156 8.19 -17.98 6.01
N PHE A 157 7.53 -16.96 5.46
CA PHE A 157 6.43 -16.27 6.12
C PHE A 157 5.20 -16.17 5.22
N LEU A 158 4.04 -16.07 5.88
CA LEU A 158 2.77 -15.67 5.28
C LEU A 158 2.11 -14.67 6.23
N GLN A 159 1.79 -13.49 5.72
CA GLN A 159 1.11 -12.43 6.44
C GLN A 159 -0.15 -12.06 5.67
N VAL A 160 -1.27 -11.97 6.38
CA VAL A 160 -2.55 -11.52 5.82
C VAL A 160 -3.03 -10.35 6.64
N SER A 161 -3.46 -9.29 5.97
CA SER A 161 -4.03 -8.11 6.60
C SER A 161 -5.22 -7.60 5.80
N SER A 162 -6.07 -6.83 6.44
CA SER A 162 -7.18 -6.15 5.79
C SER A 162 -7.35 -4.77 6.40
N THR A 163 -7.53 -3.79 5.55
CA THR A 163 -7.85 -2.42 5.94
C THR A 163 -9.28 -2.11 5.53
N THR A 164 -10.11 -1.80 6.51
CA THR A 164 -11.41 -1.19 6.30
C THR A 164 -11.23 0.32 6.42
N SER A 165 -11.63 1.09 5.41
CA SER A 165 -11.97 2.49 5.68
C SER A 165 -13.31 2.46 6.41
N THR A 166 -13.27 2.43 7.74
CA THR A 166 -14.50 2.56 8.51
C THR A 166 -15.13 3.91 8.21
N PRO A 167 -16.43 3.98 7.89
CA PRO A 167 -17.16 5.22 8.00
C PRO A 167 -17.08 5.70 9.46
N ILE A 168 -16.54 6.90 9.68
CA ILE A 168 -16.76 7.66 10.92
C ILE A 168 -18.08 8.40 10.76
#